data_AF-A0A2V2FD93-F1
#
_entry.id   AF-A0A2V2FD93-F1
#
_cell.length_a   1.000
_cell.length_b   1.000
_cell.length_c   1.000
_cell.angle_alpha   90.00
_cell.angle_beta   90.00
_cell.angle_gamma   90.00
#
_symmetry.space_group_name_H-M   'P 1'
#
loop_
_entity.id
_entity.type
_entity.pdbx_description
1 polymer ?
#
loop_
_entity_poly.entity_id
_entity_poly.type
_entity_poly.pdbx_seq_one_letter_code
_entity_poly.pdbx_strand_id
1 'polypeptide(L)'
;MAFSCSLLDYLALRMGLTYLSDLRCAPVDAAQLGRILSAIQPQRFTEREWLDACEYITGRKAGSSVEAREFLFCFAAKRTA
;
A
#
# COMPACT_ATOMS: atom_id res chain seq x y z
N MET A 1 -20.98 3.38 8.22
CA MET A 1 -19.84 3.21 7.30
C MET A 1 -19.07 1.97 7.72
N ALA A 2 -19.04 0.94 6.89
CA ALA A 2 -18.35 -0.31 7.21
C ALA A 2 -16.85 -0.10 7.06
N PHE A 3 -16.14 0.09 8.18
CA PHE A 3 -14.68 0.05 8.19
C PHE A 3 -14.24 -1.41 8.19
N SER A 4 -14.32 -2.04 7.01
CA SER A 4 -13.47 -3.19 6.73
C SER A 4 -12.07 -2.61 6.58
N CYS A 5 -11.31 -2.48 7.68
CA CYS A 5 -9.98 -1.88 7.70
C CYS A 5 -9.02 -2.63 6.77
N SER A 6 -9.06 -2.31 5.47
CA SER A 6 -8.24 -2.93 4.45
C SER A 6 -6.80 -2.43 4.59
N LEU A 7 -5.85 -3.14 4.00
CA LEU A 7 -4.46 -2.68 3.92
C LEU A 7 -4.36 -1.24 3.38
N LEU A 8 -5.24 -0.85 2.44
CA LEU A 8 -5.33 0.51 1.90
C LEU A 8 -5.73 1.54 2.95
N ASP A 9 -6.76 1.26 3.76
CA ASP A 9 -7.20 2.16 4.84
C ASP A 9 -6.11 2.33 5.90
N TYR A 10 -5.42 1.23 6.24
CA TYR A 10 -4.30 1.27 7.17
C TYR A 10 -3.15 2.15 6.64
N LEU A 11 -2.81 2.01 5.35
CA LEU A 11 -1.81 2.84 4.71
C LEU A 11 -2.24 4.32 4.71
N ALA A 12 -3.48 4.61 4.33
CA ALA A 12 -4.01 5.97 4.31
C ALA A 12 -3.92 6.63 5.69
N LEU A 13 -4.40 5.92 6.72
CA LEU A 13 -4.36 6.38 8.10
C LEU A 13 -2.93 6.64 8.58
N ARG A 14 -1.99 5.73 8.29
CA ARG A 14 -0.58 5.87 8.69
C ARG A 14 0.15 6.98 7.94
N MET A 15 -0.34 7.36 6.77
CA MET A 15 0.18 8.47 5.98
C MET A 15 -0.53 9.80 6.27
N GLY A 16 -1.59 9.79 7.10
CA GLY A 16 -2.39 10.98 7.39
C GLY A 16 -3.26 11.43 6.21
N LEU A 17 -3.56 10.51 5.28
CA LEU A 17 -4.38 10.78 4.11
C LEU A 17 -5.85 10.68 4.50
N THR A 18 -6.65 11.64 4.02
CA THR A 18 -8.09 11.66 4.28
C THR A 18 -8.86 10.74 3.33
N TYR A 19 -8.32 10.54 2.11
CA TYR A 19 -8.95 9.70 1.09
C TYR A 19 -7.99 8.63 0.56
N LEU A 20 -8.52 7.43 0.27
CA LEU A 20 -7.77 6.36 -0.42
C LEU A 20 -7.31 6.80 -1.82
N SER A 21 -8.02 7.74 -2.44
CA SER A 21 -7.65 8.34 -3.72
C SER A 21 -6.30 9.04 -3.65
N ASP A 22 -5.95 9.63 -2.49
CA ASP A 22 -4.68 10.33 -2.29
C ASP A 22 -3.49 9.36 -2.31
N LEU A 23 -3.67 8.09 -1.90
CA LEU A 23 -2.64 7.06 -2.04
C LEU A 23 -2.20 6.85 -3.50
N ARG A 24 -3.11 7.08 -4.44
CA ARG A 24 -2.87 6.98 -5.89
C ARG A 24 -2.42 8.32 -6.48
N CYS A 25 -3.13 9.40 -6.15
CA CYS A 25 -3.02 10.70 -6.82
C CYS A 25 -2.07 11.68 -6.12
N ALA A 26 -1.91 11.61 -4.81
CA ALA A 26 -1.09 12.57 -4.09
C ALA A 26 0.41 12.26 -4.27
N PRO A 27 1.30 13.26 -4.13
CA PRO A 27 2.72 13.05 -3.97
C PRO A 27 2.97 12.42 -2.59
N VAL A 28 2.68 11.13 -2.48
CA VAL A 28 2.87 10.40 -1.23
C VAL A 28 4.37 10.21 -1.01
N ASP A 29 4.84 10.52 0.19
CA ASP A 29 6.24 10.39 0.55
C ASP A 29 6.66 8.91 0.51
N ALA A 30 7.36 8.55 -0.54
CA ALA A 30 7.80 7.20 -0.82
C ALA A 30 8.65 6.59 0.31
N ALA A 31 9.47 7.41 0.97
CA ALA A 31 10.27 6.96 2.09
C ALA A 31 9.40 6.63 3.31
N GLN A 32 8.30 7.36 3.51
CA GLN A 32 7.31 7.04 4.54
C GLN A 32 6.51 5.79 4.18
N LEU A 33 6.08 5.64 2.91
CA LEU A 33 5.35 4.46 2.44
C LEU A 33 6.18 3.19 2.63
N GLY A 34 7.45 3.19 2.22
CA GLY A 34 8.38 2.08 2.41
C GLY A 34 8.61 1.74 3.89
N ARG A 35 8.71 2.75 4.77
CA ARG A 35 8.81 2.55 6.23
C ARG A 35 7.56 1.89 6.81
N ILE A 36 6.38 2.33 6.39
CA ILE A 36 5.11 1.75 6.85
C ILE A 36 4.99 0.31 6.35
N LEU A 37 5.24 0.05 5.07
CA LEU A 37 5.22 -1.29 4.48
C LEU A 37 6.22 -2.25 5.16
N SER A 38 7.41 -1.75 5.52
CA SER A 38 8.41 -2.54 6.25
C SER A 38 7.95 -2.88 7.67
N ALA A 39 7.27 -1.93 8.33
CA ALA A 39 6.72 -2.11 9.67
C ALA A 39 5.49 -3.02 9.71
N ILE A 40 4.83 -3.28 8.57
CA ILE A 40 3.70 -4.20 8.49
C ILE A 40 4.23 -5.64 8.48
N GLN A 41 3.80 -6.42 9.47
CA GLN A 41 4.01 -7.85 9.46
C GLN A 41 3.17 -8.50 8.35
N PRO A 42 3.73 -9.41 7.54
CA PRO A 42 3.01 -10.04 6.43
C PRO A 42 1.77 -10.82 6.89
N GLN A 43 1.75 -11.31 8.14
CA GLN A 43 0.63 -12.04 8.74
C GLN A 43 -0.52 -11.15 9.21
N ARG A 44 -0.34 -9.81 9.22
CA ARG A 44 -1.33 -8.86 9.72
C ARG A 44 -2.51 -8.68 8.77
N PHE A 45 -2.29 -8.90 7.48
CA PHE A 45 -3.29 -8.77 6.43
C PHE A 45 -3.30 -10.02 5.56
N THR A 46 -4.45 -10.33 4.99
CA THR A 46 -4.60 -11.48 4.10
C THR A 46 -3.91 -11.25 2.76
N GLU A 47 -3.52 -12.32 2.07
CA GLU A 47 -2.91 -12.21 0.75
C GLU A 47 -3.79 -11.43 -0.23
N ARG A 48 -5.11 -11.64 -0.18
CA ARG A 48 -6.07 -10.91 -0.99
C ARG A 48 -5.98 -9.40 -0.82
N GLU A 49 -5.79 -8.92 0.42
CA GLU A 49 -5.65 -7.48 0.69
C GLU A 49 -4.35 -6.91 0.15
N TRP A 50 -3.25 -7.69 0.19
CA TRP A 50 -1.99 -7.29 -0.44
C TRP A 50 -2.13 -7.17 -1.96
N LEU A 51 -2.77 -8.16 -2.58
CA LEU A 51 -3.03 -8.18 -4.02
C LEU A 51 -3.90 -7.00 -4.44
N ASP A 52 -4.99 -6.77 -3.73
CA ASP A 52 -5.94 -5.68 -3.99
C ASP A 52 -5.27 -4.31 -3.82
N ALA A 53 -4.50 -4.12 -2.74
CA ALA A 53 -3.76 -2.88 -2.51
C ALA A 53 -2.68 -2.62 -3.58
N CYS A 54 -1.97 -3.68 -3.99
CA CYS A 54 -0.99 -3.59 -5.06
C CYS A 54 -1.64 -3.18 -6.38
N GLU A 55 -2.74 -3.83 -6.77
CA GLU A 55 -3.49 -3.49 -7.98
C GLU A 55 -4.03 -2.06 -7.90
N TYR A 56 -4.53 -1.65 -6.73
CA TYR A 56 -5.09 -0.32 -6.55
C TYR A 56 -4.03 0.80 -6.60
N ILE A 57 -2.88 0.62 -5.97
CA ILE A 57 -1.82 1.66 -5.89
C ILE A 57 -0.96 1.67 -7.14
N THR A 58 -0.52 0.49 -7.59
CA THR A 58 0.46 0.37 -8.68
C THR A 58 -0.19 0.10 -10.03
N GLY A 59 -1.47 -0.29 -10.06
CA GLY A 59 -2.15 -0.77 -11.27
C GLY A 59 -1.72 -2.18 -11.70
N ARG A 60 -0.85 -2.86 -10.94
CA ARG A 60 -0.32 -4.20 -11.28
C ARG A 60 -0.98 -5.28 -10.42
N LYS A 61 -1.39 -6.36 -11.08
CA LYS A 61 -1.78 -7.60 -10.41
C LYS A 61 -0.54 -8.39 -10.04
N ALA A 62 -0.36 -8.62 -8.75
CA ALA A 62 0.59 -9.60 -8.24
C ALA A 62 -0.05 -11.00 -8.19
N GLY A 63 0.77 -12.04 -8.22
CA GLY A 63 0.33 -13.42 -8.03
C GLY A 63 0.42 -13.89 -6.57
N SER A 64 1.16 -13.17 -5.72
CA SER A 64 1.32 -13.50 -4.29
C SER A 64 1.44 -12.25 -3.41
N SER A 65 1.21 -12.43 -2.11
CA SER A 65 1.42 -11.38 -1.09
C SER A 65 2.84 -10.83 -1.07
N VAL A 66 3.84 -11.68 -1.30
CA VAL A 66 5.26 -11.29 -1.36
C VAL A 66 5.52 -10.39 -2.56
N GLU A 67 5.05 -10.81 -3.74
CA GLU A 67 5.22 -10.07 -4.98
C GLU A 67 4.45 -8.73 -4.96
N ALA A 68 3.25 -8.70 -4.38
CA ALA A 68 2.51 -7.46 -4.12
C ALA A 68 3.30 -6.49 -3.24
N ARG A 69 3.91 -6.99 -2.16
CA ARG A 69 4.74 -6.18 -1.27
C ARG A 69 5.96 -5.64 -2.02
N GLU A 70 6.64 -6.46 -2.81
CA GLU A 70 7.77 -6.01 -3.64
C GLU A 70 7.37 -4.94 -4.65
N PHE A 71 6.23 -5.09 -5.34
CA PHE A 71 5.73 -4.05 -6.24
C PHE A 71 5.41 -2.75 -5.53
N LEU A 72 4.81 -2.82 -4.33
CA LEU A 72 4.56 -1.62 -3.51
C LEU A 72 5.87 -0.95 -3.08
N PHE A 73 6.89 -1.73 -2.69
CA PHE A 73 8.22 -1.21 -2.37
C PHE A 73 8.92 -0.59 -3.59
N CYS A 74 8.86 -1.26 -4.74
CA CYS A 74 9.43 -0.76 -5.99
C CYS A 74 8.72 0.51 -6.44
N PHE A 75 7.39 0.56 -6.31
CA PHE A 75 6.60 1.75 -6.61
C PHE A 75 6.95 2.92 -5.70
N ALA A 76 7.10 2.67 -4.40
CA ALA A 76 7.61 3.66 -3.45
C ALA A 76 9.00 4.16 -3.91
N ALA A 77 9.96 3.26 -4.12
CA ALA A 77 11.32 3.63 -4.53
C ALA A 77 11.39 4.43 -5.84
N LYS A 78 10.48 4.18 -6.80
CA LYS A 78 10.43 4.91 -8.08
C LYS A 78 9.93 6.35 -7.97
N ARG A 79 9.17 6.70 -6.93
CA ARG A 79 8.63 8.07 -6.75
C ARG A 79 9.61 9.03 -6.07
N THR A 80 10.73 8.51 -5.59
CA THR A 80 11.85 9.29 -5.01
C THR A 80 12.85 9.81 -6.04
N ALA A 81 12.67 9.51 -7.33
CA ALA A 81 13.56 9.91 -8.43
C ALA A 81 12.94 10.99 -9.32
#